data_AF-A0A6C0I6M0-F1
#
_entry.id   AF-A0A6C0I6M0-F1
#
_cell.length_a   1.000
_cell.length_b   1.000
_cell.length_c   1.000
_cell.angle_alpha   90.00
_cell.angle_beta   90.00
_cell.angle_gamma   90.00
#
_symmetry.space_group_name_H-M   'P 1'
#
loop_
_entity.id
_entity.type
_entity.pdbx_description
1 polymer ?
#
loop_
_entity_poly.entity_id
_entity_poly.type
_entity_poly.pdbx_seq_one_letter_code
_entity_poly.pdbx_strand_id
1 'polypeptide(L)'
;MADQQSEQQSEQQSEQQSEQQSEQQSEQSQPQIRLPPYLQHLQHLQGDELKQAIHKEHVCQAMSFILRQTEYDEETAFKQLCELKDPVKVVSEYLGVKPRSEPDPKSKNQMKYGEIRKFMDFGARQYNIQVERRKQLQEQQQPPN
;
A
#
# COMPACT_ATOMS: atom_id res chain seq x y z
N MET A 1 15.24 -34.38 54.70
CA MET A 1 14.84 -34.76 53.33
C MET A 1 13.45 -34.20 53.01
N ALA A 2 13.23 -32.90 53.22
CA ALA A 2 11.93 -32.25 52.96
C ALA A 2 12.03 -30.94 52.16
N ASP A 3 13.24 -30.38 51.97
CA ASP A 3 13.42 -29.09 51.30
C ASP A 3 13.67 -29.16 49.78
N GLN A 4 13.99 -30.33 49.22
CA GLN A 4 14.28 -30.46 47.77
C GLN A 4 13.04 -30.70 46.90
N GLN A 5 11.88 -30.98 47.49
CA GLN A 5 10.64 -31.19 46.73
C GLN A 5 9.80 -29.92 46.56
N SER A 6 10.04 -28.89 47.38
CA SER A 6 9.36 -27.60 47.31
C SER A 6 9.90 -26.67 46.22
N GLU A 7 11.20 -26.72 45.91
CA GLU A 7 11.81 -25.87 44.88
C GLU A 7 11.43 -26.30 43.45
N GLN A 8 11.27 -27.61 43.21
CA GLN A 8 10.89 -28.14 41.89
C GLN A 8 9.44 -27.84 41.50
N GLN A 9 8.55 -27.60 42.47
CA GLN A 9 7.17 -27.21 42.19
C GLN A 9 7.02 -25.71 41.89
N SER A 10 7.89 -24.85 42.43
CA SER A 10 7.89 -23.42 42.12
C SER A 10 8.42 -23.12 40.72
N GLU A 11 9.42 -23.87 40.23
CA GLU A 11 9.98 -23.65 38.89
C GLU A 11 9.00 -24.02 37.77
N GLN A 12 8.23 -25.12 37.94
CA GLN A 12 7.24 -25.55 36.95
C GLN A 12 6.02 -24.62 36.87
N GLN A 13 5.68 -23.91 37.95
CA GLN A 13 4.61 -22.89 37.91
C GLN A 13 5.08 -21.59 37.26
N SER A 14 6.37 -21.24 37.38
CA SER A 14 6.92 -20.05 36.70
C SER A 14 7.08 -20.24 35.19
N GLU A 15 7.40 -21.45 34.72
CA GLU A 15 7.51 -21.73 33.27
C GLU A 15 6.14 -21.69 32.58
N GLN A 16 5.08 -22.23 33.20
CA GLN A 16 3.73 -22.20 32.62
C GLN A 16 3.10 -20.79 32.57
N GLN A 17 3.49 -19.88 33.47
CA GLN A 17 3.08 -18.48 33.39
C GLN A 17 3.84 -17.70 32.32
N SER A 18 5.09 -18.09 32.03
CA SER A 18 5.90 -17.46 30.99
C SER A 18 5.44 -17.85 29.57
N GLU A 19 4.97 -19.08 29.37
CA GLU A 19 4.42 -19.51 28.08
C GLU A 19 3.06 -18.85 27.77
N GLN A 20 2.18 -18.68 28.76
CA GLN A 20 0.88 -18.02 28.54
C GLN A 20 0.97 -16.51 28.28
N GLN A 21 2.05 -15.84 28.71
CA GLN A 21 2.30 -14.44 28.35
C GLN A 21 2.91 -14.28 26.94
N SER A 22 3.54 -15.33 26.40
CA SER A 22 4.17 -15.30 25.08
C SER A 22 3.15 -15.43 23.93
N GLU A 23 1.97 -16.02 24.15
CA GLU A 23 0.94 -16.13 23.12
C GLU A 23 0.11 -14.84 22.94
N GLN A 24 -0.03 -13.99 23.98
CA GLN A 24 -0.85 -12.78 23.91
C GLN A 24 -0.16 -11.55 23.30
N GLN A 25 1.15 -11.58 23.06
CA GLN A 25 1.88 -10.45 22.48
C GLN A 25 2.13 -10.56 20.96
N SER A 26 1.65 -11.63 20.33
CA SER A 26 1.89 -11.88 18.90
C SER A 26 0.90 -11.21 17.93
N GLU A 27 -0.17 -10.57 18.43
CA GLU A 27 -1.20 -9.97 17.54
C GLU A 27 -0.95 -8.50 17.13
N GLN A 28 0.03 -7.80 17.69
CA GLN A 28 0.14 -6.34 17.48
C GLN A 28 1.42 -5.91 16.78
N SER A 29 1.55 -6.26 15.51
CA SER A 29 2.34 -5.45 14.57
C SER A 29 2.00 -5.79 13.12
N GLN A 30 0.70 -5.75 12.79
CA GLN A 30 0.30 -5.58 11.39
C GLN A 30 0.68 -4.14 10.99
N PRO A 31 1.43 -3.93 9.89
CA PRO A 31 1.69 -2.59 9.39
C PRO A 31 0.35 -1.93 9.06
N GLN A 32 -0.05 -0.93 9.84
CA GLN A 32 -1.28 -0.16 9.62
C GLN A 32 -1.16 0.55 8.26
N ILE A 33 -1.80 -0.02 7.24
CA ILE A 33 -1.93 0.58 5.92
C ILE A 33 -2.77 1.85 6.10
N ARG A 34 -2.12 3.01 6.24
CA ARG A 34 -2.82 4.29 6.36
C ARG A 34 -3.38 4.67 5.00
N LEU A 35 -4.71 4.68 4.90
CA LEU A 35 -5.42 5.13 3.71
C LEU A 35 -5.27 6.65 3.51
N PRO A 36 -5.32 7.14 2.26
CA PRO A 36 -5.35 8.58 1.96
C PRO A 36 -6.50 9.31 2.67
N PRO A 37 -6.39 10.64 2.91
CA PRO A 37 -7.40 11.41 3.66
C PRO A 37 -8.83 11.27 3.15
N TYR A 38 -9.02 11.17 1.83
CA TYR A 38 -10.35 11.04 1.23
C TYR A 38 -10.99 9.64 1.44
N LEU A 39 -10.19 8.61 1.73
CA LEU A 39 -10.64 7.24 1.98
C LEU A 39 -10.67 6.87 3.48
N GLN A 40 -10.43 7.81 4.39
CA GLN A 40 -10.39 7.54 5.83
C GLN A 40 -11.69 6.97 6.37
N HIS A 41 -12.82 7.36 5.80
CA HIS A 41 -14.13 6.84 6.20
C HIS A 41 -14.28 5.33 5.95
N LEU A 42 -13.43 4.72 5.11
CA LEU A 42 -13.40 3.27 4.84
C LEU A 42 -12.47 2.49 5.77
N GLN A 43 -11.76 3.15 6.70
CA GLN A 43 -10.76 2.52 7.56
C GLN A 43 -11.33 1.42 8.48
N HIS A 44 -12.65 1.44 8.71
CA HIS A 44 -13.36 0.42 9.50
C HIS A 44 -13.56 -0.91 8.75
N LEU A 45 -13.44 -0.91 7.41
CA LEU A 45 -13.60 -2.10 6.58
C LEU A 45 -12.27 -2.85 6.48
N GLN A 46 -12.34 -4.17 6.32
CA GLN A 46 -11.15 -5.02 6.21
C GLN A 46 -11.25 -5.98 5.03
N GLY A 47 -10.09 -6.49 4.59
CA GLY A 47 -10.00 -7.54 3.58
C GLY A 47 -10.65 -7.18 2.24
N ASP A 48 -11.55 -8.06 1.79
CA ASP A 48 -12.19 -7.93 0.48
C ASP A 48 -13.30 -6.88 0.44
N GLU A 49 -13.94 -6.60 1.57
CA GLU A 49 -14.94 -5.52 1.68
C GLU A 49 -14.29 -4.14 1.46
N LEU A 50 -13.11 -3.93 2.04
CA LEU A 50 -12.35 -2.70 1.85
C LEU A 50 -11.96 -2.50 0.37
N LYS A 51 -11.50 -3.56 -0.29
CA LYS A 51 -11.13 -3.50 -1.73
C LYS A 51 -12.33 -3.11 -2.59
N GLN A 52 -13.49 -3.72 -2.32
CA GLN A 52 -14.72 -3.42 -3.04
C GLN A 52 -15.19 -1.99 -2.80
N ALA A 53 -15.12 -1.50 -1.56
CA ALA A 53 -15.49 -0.13 -1.23
C ALA A 53 -14.59 0.90 -1.92
N ILE A 54 -13.27 0.71 -1.89
CA ILE A 54 -12.31 1.59 -2.58
C ILE A 54 -12.57 1.55 -4.10
N HIS A 55 -12.78 0.37 -4.66
CA HIS A 55 -13.08 0.24 -6.09
C HIS A 55 -14.36 0.98 -6.47
N LYS A 56 -15.44 0.79 -5.70
CA LYS A 56 -16.72 1.47 -5.91
C LYS A 56 -16.55 2.98 -5.84
N GLU A 57 -15.83 3.49 -4.85
CA GLU A 57 -15.62 4.92 -4.70
C GLU A 57 -14.84 5.51 -5.88
N HIS A 58 -13.77 4.85 -6.33
CA HIS A 58 -13.04 5.28 -7.52
C HIS A 58 -13.91 5.25 -8.79
N VAL A 59 -14.75 4.22 -8.97
CA VAL A 59 -15.68 4.15 -10.11
C VAL A 59 -16.72 5.27 -10.05
N CYS A 60 -17.30 5.53 -8.88
CA CYS A 60 -18.23 6.63 -8.69
C CYS A 60 -17.58 7.98 -9.00
N GLN A 61 -16.38 8.25 -8.48
CA GLN A 61 -15.66 9.49 -8.76
C GLN A 61 -15.33 9.64 -10.26
N ALA A 62 -14.90 8.55 -10.91
CA ALA A 62 -14.63 8.53 -12.34
C ALA A 62 -15.90 8.78 -13.18
N MET A 63 -17.04 8.18 -12.81
CA MET A 63 -18.34 8.43 -13.43
C MET A 63 -18.80 9.87 -13.27
N SER A 64 -18.78 10.41 -12.05
CA SER A 64 -19.16 11.81 -11.82
C SER A 64 -18.26 12.78 -12.59
N PHE A 65 -16.98 12.45 -12.76
CA PHE A 65 -16.08 13.24 -13.59
C PHE A 65 -16.50 13.23 -15.07
N ILE A 66 -16.78 12.06 -15.65
CA ILE A 66 -17.19 11.94 -17.06
C ILE A 66 -18.52 12.68 -17.29
N LEU A 67 -19.54 12.40 -16.48
CA LEU A 67 -20.87 13.00 -16.62
C LEU A 67 -20.88 14.53 -16.46
N ARG A 68 -19.93 15.10 -15.72
CA ARG A 68 -19.79 16.56 -15.60
C ARG A 68 -19.15 17.20 -16.84
N GLN A 69 -18.40 16.43 -17.64
CA GLN A 69 -17.61 16.93 -18.76
C GLN A 69 -18.19 16.55 -20.13
N THR A 70 -19.09 15.56 -20.18
CA THR A 70 -19.70 15.06 -21.41
C THR A 70 -21.22 15.06 -21.30
N GLU A 71 -21.89 14.97 -22.46
CA GLU A 71 -23.34 14.80 -22.54
C GLU A 71 -23.74 13.31 -22.58
N TYR A 72 -22.93 12.42 -22.00
CA TYR A 72 -23.24 11.00 -21.95
C TYR A 72 -24.29 10.68 -20.88
N ASP A 73 -25.16 9.73 -21.18
CA ASP A 73 -25.99 9.07 -20.18
C ASP A 73 -25.15 8.16 -19.29
N GLU A 74 -25.64 7.85 -18.08
CA GLU A 74 -24.93 7.01 -17.11
C GLU A 74 -24.49 5.66 -17.69
N GLU A 75 -25.36 5.00 -18.45
CA GLU A 75 -25.04 3.71 -19.08
C GLU A 75 -23.91 3.83 -20.11
N THR A 76 -23.96 4.88 -20.93
CA THR A 76 -22.95 5.12 -21.97
C THR A 76 -21.62 5.49 -21.35
N ALA A 77 -21.64 6.38 -20.35
CA ALA A 77 -20.47 6.76 -19.60
C ALA A 77 -19.82 5.54 -18.92
N PHE A 78 -20.63 4.69 -18.28
CA PHE A 78 -20.15 3.47 -17.62
C PHE A 78 -19.50 2.51 -18.62
N LYS A 79 -20.16 2.27 -19.75
CA LYS A 79 -19.62 1.42 -20.81
C LYS A 79 -18.27 1.93 -21.31
N GLN A 80 -18.16 3.23 -21.59
CA GLN A 80 -16.91 3.85 -22.05
C GLN A 80 -15.81 3.75 -20.99
N LEU A 81 -16.15 3.95 -19.71
CA LEU A 81 -15.19 3.78 -18.60
C LEU A 81 -14.72 2.33 -18.47
N CYS A 82 -15.58 1.33 -18.69
CA CYS A 82 -15.18 -0.07 -18.69
C CYS A 82 -14.24 -0.42 -19.84
N GLU A 83 -14.45 0.15 -21.02
CA GLU A 83 -13.63 -0.08 -22.21
C GLU A 83 -12.24 0.56 -22.08
N LEU A 84 -12.19 1.85 -21.72
CA LEU A 84 -10.94 2.61 -21.70
C LEU A 84 -10.20 2.56 -20.34
N LYS A 85 -10.90 2.20 -19.26
CA LYS A 85 -10.39 2.12 -17.88
C LYS A 85 -9.77 3.41 -17.32
N ASP A 86 -9.88 4.51 -18.05
CA ASP A 86 -9.30 5.81 -17.72
C ASP A 86 -10.31 6.91 -18.06
N PRO A 87 -10.88 7.59 -17.05
CA PRO A 87 -11.90 8.61 -17.27
C PRO A 87 -11.38 9.82 -18.05
N VAL A 88 -10.07 10.12 -17.97
CA VAL A 88 -9.48 11.23 -18.73
C VAL A 88 -9.45 10.90 -20.22
N LYS A 89 -9.16 9.65 -20.58
CA LYS A 89 -9.20 9.20 -21.98
C LYS A 89 -10.61 9.23 -22.53
N VAL A 90 -11.60 8.77 -21.77
CA VAL A 90 -13.02 8.84 -22.17
C VAL A 90 -13.41 10.27 -22.54
N VAL A 91 -13.09 11.24 -21.67
CA VAL A 91 -13.38 12.66 -21.92
C VAL A 91 -12.56 13.19 -23.10
N SER A 92 -11.28 12.82 -23.21
CA SER A 92 -10.42 13.26 -24.32
C SER A 92 -10.92 12.76 -25.67
N GLU A 93 -11.40 11.51 -25.73
CA GLU A 93 -11.96 10.90 -26.93
C GLU A 93 -13.28 11.58 -27.33
N TYR A 94 -14.17 11.84 -26.36
CA TYR A 94 -15.38 12.61 -26.58
C TYR A 94 -15.10 14.02 -27.15
N LEU A 95 -14.08 14.71 -26.61
CA LEU A 95 -13.66 16.03 -27.06
C LEU A 95 -12.84 16.00 -28.36
N GLY A 96 -12.52 14.82 -28.91
CA GLY A 96 -11.70 14.68 -30.11
C GLY A 96 -10.24 15.09 -29.93
N VAL A 97 -9.75 15.17 -28.69
CA VAL A 97 -8.37 15.52 -28.39
C VAL A 97 -7.50 14.29 -28.61
N LYS A 98 -6.70 14.32 -29.69
CA LYS A 98 -5.72 13.26 -29.94
C LYS A 98 -4.67 13.28 -28.83
N PRO A 99 -4.35 12.12 -28.21
CA PRO A 99 -3.28 12.04 -27.24
C PRO A 99 -1.99 12.54 -27.89
N ARG A 100 -1.30 13.44 -27.22
CA ARG A 100 0.02 13.89 -27.67
C ARG A 100 0.90 12.64 -27.68
N SER A 101 1.42 12.26 -28.84
CA SER A 101 2.41 11.18 -28.93
C SER A 101 3.52 11.50 -27.93
N GLU A 102 3.91 10.51 -27.11
CA GLU A 102 5.07 10.71 -26.24
C GLU A 102 6.23 11.24 -27.09
N PRO A 103 6.98 12.23 -26.58
CA PRO A 103 8.07 12.80 -27.36
C PRO A 103 9.05 11.66 -27.69
N ASP A 104 9.18 11.35 -28.98
CA ASP A 104 10.16 10.37 -29.44
C ASP A 104 11.52 10.69 -28.81
N PRO A 105 12.26 9.67 -28.34
CA PRO A 105 13.56 9.90 -27.73
C PRO A 105 14.44 10.62 -28.74
N LYS A 106 14.76 11.89 -28.44
CA LYS A 106 15.38 12.82 -29.41
C LYS A 106 16.76 12.35 -29.89
N SER A 107 17.38 11.38 -29.22
CA SER A 107 18.65 10.77 -29.62
C SER A 107 18.93 9.45 -28.88
N LYS A 108 19.66 8.53 -29.52
CA LYS A 108 20.22 7.30 -28.91
C LYS A 108 20.99 7.60 -27.61
N ASN A 109 21.64 8.75 -27.51
CA ASN A 109 22.35 9.15 -26.29
C ASN A 109 21.39 9.44 -25.14
N GLN A 110 20.25 10.07 -25.39
CA GLN A 110 19.24 10.32 -24.35
C GLN A 110 18.67 9.01 -23.81
N MET A 111 18.46 8.02 -24.68
CA MET A 111 18.06 6.68 -24.24
C MET A 111 19.12 6.03 -23.35
N LYS A 112 20.40 6.05 -23.77
CA LYS A 112 21.51 5.52 -22.96
C LYS A 112 21.59 6.20 -21.59
N TYR A 113 21.53 7.52 -21.54
CA TYR A 113 21.54 8.26 -20.28
C TYR A 113 20.30 7.97 -19.42
N GLY A 114 19.14 7.78 -20.03
CA GLY A 114 17.92 7.34 -19.34
C GLY A 114 18.08 5.99 -18.67
N GLU A 115 18.65 5.00 -19.37
CA GLU A 115 18.92 3.67 -18.80
C GLU A 115 19.94 3.72 -17.67
N ILE A 116 21.02 4.50 -17.82
CA ILE A 116 22.01 4.70 -16.74
C ILE A 116 21.33 5.31 -15.50
N ARG A 117 20.49 6.32 -15.68
CA ARG A 117 19.76 6.94 -14.56
C ARG A 117 18.82 5.95 -13.89
N LYS A 118 18.03 5.18 -14.65
CA LYS A 118 17.15 4.14 -14.09
C LYS A 118 17.93 3.13 -13.23
N PHE A 119 19.11 2.72 -13.70
CA PHE A 119 20.00 1.82 -12.96
C PHE A 119 20.49 2.45 -11.65
N MET A 120 20.97 3.70 -11.70
CA MET A 120 21.39 4.44 -10.50
C MET A 120 20.24 4.63 -9.51
N ASP A 121 19.07 5.03 -10.00
CA ASP A 121 17.86 5.23 -9.18
C ASP A 121 17.43 3.92 -8.50
N PHE A 122 17.57 2.78 -9.20
CA PHE A 122 17.32 1.47 -8.61
C PHE A 122 18.30 1.17 -7.48
N GLY A 123 19.61 1.37 -7.71
CA GLY A 123 20.63 1.16 -6.69
C GLY A 123 20.40 2.04 -5.45
N ALA A 124 20.11 3.34 -5.66
CA ALA A 124 19.83 4.27 -4.57
C ALA A 124 18.57 3.87 -3.78
N ARG A 125 17.49 3.46 -4.45
CA ARG A 125 16.29 2.96 -3.76
C ARG A 125 16.59 1.76 -2.89
N GLN A 126 17.34 0.77 -3.41
CA GLN A 126 17.69 -0.42 -2.64
C GLN A 126 18.57 -0.08 -1.43
N TYR A 127 19.53 0.82 -1.59
CA TYR A 127 20.37 1.30 -0.49
C TYR A 127 19.53 1.97 0.60
N ASN A 128 18.64 2.89 0.22
CA ASN A 128 17.77 3.59 1.17
C ASN A 128 16.89 2.62 1.96
N ILE A 129 16.28 1.64 1.29
CA ILE A 129 15.48 0.58 1.95
C ILE A 129 16.33 -0.18 2.97
N GLN A 130 17.58 -0.52 2.63
CA GLN A 130 18.48 -1.23 3.55
C GLN A 130 18.87 -0.38 4.76
N VAL A 131 19.12 0.92 4.56
CA VAL A 131 19.43 1.86 5.63
C VAL A 131 18.24 2.01 6.58
N GLU A 132 17.03 2.20 6.04
CA GLU A 132 15.81 2.28 6.84
C GLU A 132 15.56 1.01 7.65
N ARG A 133 15.71 -0.17 7.03
CA ARG A 133 15.60 -1.47 7.73
C ARG A 133 16.61 -1.58 8.86
N ARG A 134 17.88 -1.19 8.63
CA ARG A 134 18.92 -1.22 9.66
C ARG A 134 18.59 -0.28 10.82
N LYS A 135 18.08 0.91 10.52
CA LYS A 135 17.68 1.89 11.53
C LYS A 135 16.55 1.34 12.40
N GLN A 136 15.51 0.75 11.80
CA GLN A 136 14.39 0.13 12.53
C GLN A 136 14.86 -1.01 13.45
N LEU A 137 15.80 -1.85 12.99
CA LEU A 137 16.38 -2.93 13.81
C LEU A 137 17.21 -2.39 14.98
N GLN A 138 17.88 -1.25 14.84
CA GLN A 138 18.60 -0.59 15.93
C GLN A 138 17.65 0.03 16.95
N GLU A 139 16.58 0.67 16.49
CA GLU A 139 15.54 1.25 17.36
C GLU A 139 14.84 0.18 18.20
N GLN A 140 14.63 -1.03 17.66
CA GLN A 140 14.04 -2.16 18.41
C GLN A 140 15.01 -2.84 19.40
N GLN A 141 16.33 -2.70 19.22
CA GLN A 141 17.34 -3.31 20.07
C GLN A 141 17.81 -2.41 21.22
N GLN A 142 17.37 -1.15 21.29
CA GLN A 142 17.60 -0.33 22.48
C GLN A 142 16.49 -0.59 23.50
N PRO A 143 16.81 -1.14 24.69
CA PRO A 143 15.82 -1.27 25.75
C PRO A 143 15.33 0.12 26.18
N PRO A 144 14.04 0.26 26.55
CA PRO A 144 13.54 1.54 27.06
C PRO A 144 14.32 1.93 28.32
N ASN A 145 14.73 3.21 28.35
CA ASN A 145 15.38 3.84 29.50
C ASN A 145 14.36 4.17 30.59
#